data_AF-A0A8J4EC76-F1
#
_entry.id   AF-A0A8J4EC76-F1
#
_cell.length_a   1.000
_cell.length_b   1.000
_cell.length_c   1.000
_cell.angle_alpha   90.00
_cell.angle_beta   90.00
_cell.angle_gamma   90.00
#
_symmetry.space_group_name_H-M   'P 1'
#
loop_
_entity.id
_entity.type
_entity.pdbx_description
1 polymer ?
#
loop_
_entity_poly.entity_id
_entity_poly.type
_entity_poly.pdbx_seq_one_letter_code
_entity_poly.pdbx_strand_id
1 'polypeptide(L)'
;MTTELPTRPDLTQLRGQAKDLRRAVVGGNPAALKRAEALKKRPDEFTLRDAQLVVAREYGFAGWHDLMTEVGRKQVAERDLHRWFGVQLNNETWDLLEQIGPHSPLADRERLLYAAYASTYHWLEAGNTANHARGEHLIASVAVRIGEPDLALRHARRCAQLVEEHPEAMEDWDRPLAAEVLARSLAATGDGPGARAAWERAKQLVEVVAEDGERRAVEDLMKTEPAWP
;
A
#
# COMPACT_ATOMS: atom_id res chain seq x y z
N MET A 1 9.19 -32.56 22.75
CA MET A 1 10.12 -31.70 22.00
C MET A 1 9.28 -30.61 21.36
N THR A 2 9.68 -29.35 21.51
CA THR A 2 9.00 -28.20 20.90
C THR A 2 9.53 -28.01 19.48
N THR A 3 8.63 -27.87 18.52
CA THR A 3 8.92 -27.57 17.12
C THR A 3 8.95 -26.06 16.94
N GLU A 4 9.92 -25.51 16.22
CA GLU A 4 9.92 -24.09 15.88
C GLU A 4 8.81 -23.77 14.87
N LEU A 5 8.20 -22.59 15.03
CA LEU A 5 7.27 -22.08 14.01
C LEU A 5 8.03 -21.79 12.70
N PRO A 6 7.46 -22.14 11.54
CA PRO A 6 8.03 -21.76 10.25
C PRO A 6 8.23 -20.24 10.13
N THR A 7 9.18 -19.81 9.30
CA THR A 7 9.45 -18.39 9.02
C THR A 7 8.22 -17.63 8.51
N ARG A 8 7.31 -18.33 7.82
CA ARG A 8 6.00 -17.81 7.37
C ARG A 8 4.90 -18.75 7.85
N PRO A 9 4.44 -18.61 9.10
CA PRO A 9 3.42 -19.48 9.65
C PRO A 9 2.04 -19.14 9.07
N ASP A 10 1.24 -20.15 8.72
CA ASP A 10 -0.08 -20.01 8.10
C ASP A 10 -1.20 -20.50 9.05
N LEU A 11 -2.12 -19.60 9.42
CA LEU A 11 -3.26 -19.90 10.28
C LEU A 11 -4.23 -20.96 9.71
N THR A 12 -4.44 -20.98 8.40
CA THR A 12 -5.27 -21.98 7.71
C THR A 12 -4.61 -23.35 7.79
N GLN A 13 -3.30 -23.43 7.59
CA GLN A 13 -2.54 -24.68 7.72
C GLN A 13 -2.60 -25.23 9.15
N LEU A 14 -2.38 -24.37 10.16
CA LEU A 14 -2.44 -24.77 11.58
C LEU A 14 -3.83 -25.27 11.99
N ARG A 15 -4.90 -24.63 11.49
CA ARG A 15 -6.28 -25.12 11.69
C ARG A 15 -6.51 -26.47 11.00
N GLY A 16 -5.89 -26.69 9.83
CA GLY A 16 -5.87 -27.97 9.13
C GLY A 16 -5.23 -29.07 9.99
N GLN A 17 -4.02 -28.82 10.50
CA GLN A 17 -3.31 -29.76 11.37
C GLN A 17 -4.14 -30.17 12.61
N ALA A 18 -4.82 -29.23 13.27
CA ALA A 18 -5.67 -29.54 14.41
C ALA A 18 -6.89 -30.42 14.02
N LYS A 19 -7.51 -30.16 12.86
CA LYS A 19 -8.60 -31.01 12.34
C LYS A 19 -8.11 -32.42 11.97
N ASP A 20 -6.92 -32.52 11.39
CA ASP A 20 -6.31 -33.80 11.00
C ASP A 20 -5.92 -34.61 12.23
N LEU A 21 -5.31 -33.98 13.23
CA LEU A 21 -4.98 -34.60 14.50
C LEU A 21 -6.23 -35.14 15.19
N ARG A 22 -7.31 -34.35 15.29
CA ARG A 22 -8.57 -34.81 15.88
C ARG A 22 -9.08 -36.06 15.16
N ARG A 23 -9.15 -36.03 13.82
CA ARG A 23 -9.63 -37.17 13.02
C ARG A 23 -8.77 -38.42 13.25
N ALA A 24 -7.45 -38.27 13.32
CA ALA A 24 -6.53 -39.36 13.57
C ALA A 24 -6.66 -39.95 14.98
N VAL A 25 -6.85 -39.11 16.01
CA VAL A 25 -7.08 -39.57 17.40
C VAL A 25 -8.38 -40.36 17.49
N VAL A 26 -9.49 -39.82 16.96
CA VAL A 26 -10.79 -40.51 16.95
C VAL A 26 -10.71 -41.83 16.17
N GLY A 27 -9.93 -41.87 15.09
CA GLY A 27 -9.67 -43.08 14.30
C GLY A 27 -8.70 -44.08 14.94
N GLY A 28 -8.21 -43.83 16.16
CA GLY A 28 -7.33 -44.74 16.89
C GLY A 28 -5.89 -44.82 16.34
N ASN A 29 -5.43 -43.82 15.58
CA ASN A 29 -4.07 -43.82 15.05
C ASN A 29 -3.02 -43.79 16.19
N PRO A 30 -2.11 -44.78 16.29
CA PRO A 30 -1.16 -44.87 17.42
C PRO A 30 -0.25 -43.65 17.58
N ALA A 31 0.20 -43.03 16.48
CA ALA A 31 1.06 -41.85 16.53
C ALA A 31 0.30 -40.61 17.01
N ALA A 32 -0.96 -40.45 16.60
CA ALA A 32 -1.83 -39.38 17.05
C ALA A 32 -2.20 -39.54 18.54
N LEU A 33 -2.48 -40.77 19.00
CA LEU A 33 -2.74 -41.07 20.41
C LEU A 33 -1.55 -40.71 21.30
N LYS A 34 -0.32 -41.01 20.85
CA LYS A 34 0.90 -40.61 21.56
C LYS A 34 1.04 -39.09 21.70
N ARG A 35 0.68 -38.32 20.67
CA ARG A 35 0.68 -36.84 20.72
C ARG A 35 -0.35 -36.29 21.72
N ALA A 36 -1.51 -36.94 21.83
CA ALA A 36 -2.61 -36.52 22.68
C ALA A 36 -2.53 -37.04 24.14
N GLU A 37 -1.61 -37.96 24.44
CA GLU A 37 -1.52 -38.70 25.71
C GLU A 37 -1.54 -37.79 26.95
N ALA A 38 -0.88 -36.63 26.88
CA ALA A 38 -0.78 -35.67 27.98
C ALA A 38 -2.15 -35.14 28.46
N LEU A 39 -3.20 -35.20 27.63
CA LEU A 39 -4.55 -34.75 27.97
C LEU A 39 -5.38 -35.84 28.66
N LYS A 40 -4.93 -37.11 28.65
CA LYS A 40 -5.61 -38.26 29.27
C LYS A 40 -7.10 -38.37 28.89
N LYS A 41 -7.43 -38.03 27.64
CA LYS A 41 -8.77 -38.13 27.07
C LYS A 41 -8.92 -39.43 26.28
N ARG A 42 -10.09 -40.05 26.37
CA ARG A 42 -10.41 -41.17 25.48
C ARG A 42 -10.66 -40.67 24.05
N PRO A 43 -10.42 -41.49 23.00
CA PRO A 43 -10.61 -41.08 21.62
C PRO A 43 -12.01 -40.51 21.30
N ASP A 44 -13.05 -41.09 21.90
CA ASP A 44 -14.46 -40.68 21.75
C ASP A 44 -14.75 -39.31 22.39
N GLU A 45 -13.95 -38.89 23.37
CA GLU A 45 -14.08 -37.62 24.09
C GLU A 45 -13.15 -36.52 23.56
N PHE A 46 -12.29 -36.83 22.58
CA PHE A 46 -11.26 -35.91 22.09
C PHE A 46 -11.82 -34.85 21.15
N THR A 47 -11.83 -33.59 21.60
CA THR A 47 -12.47 -32.48 20.88
C THR A 47 -11.50 -31.76 19.93
N LEU A 48 -12.04 -30.87 19.09
CA LEU A 48 -11.20 -29.98 18.27
C LEU A 48 -10.37 -29.03 19.15
N ARG A 49 -10.91 -28.60 20.29
CA ARG A 49 -10.20 -27.74 21.25
C ARG A 49 -8.99 -28.45 21.85
N ASP A 50 -9.12 -29.74 22.14
CA ASP A 50 -8.02 -30.58 22.63
C ASP A 50 -6.93 -30.71 21.55
N ALA A 51 -7.32 -30.95 20.29
CA ALA A 51 -6.38 -31.00 19.18
C ALA A 51 -5.64 -29.67 18.97
N GLN A 52 -6.34 -28.54 19.05
CA GLN A 52 -5.75 -27.20 18.99
C GLN A 52 -4.76 -26.96 20.14
N LEU A 53 -5.06 -27.44 21.35
CA LEU A 53 -4.16 -27.34 22.50
C LEU A 53 -2.89 -28.18 22.31
N VAL A 54 -3.00 -29.40 21.77
CA VAL A 54 -1.84 -30.24 21.46
C VAL A 54 -0.95 -29.55 20.44
N VAL A 55 -1.51 -29.07 19.32
CA VAL A 55 -0.76 -28.34 18.28
C VAL A 55 -0.09 -27.08 18.86
N ALA A 56 -0.79 -26.30 19.68
CA ALA A 56 -0.20 -25.12 20.33
C ALA A 56 1.01 -25.48 21.20
N ARG A 57 0.90 -26.52 22.02
CA ARG A 57 1.99 -26.99 22.90
C ARG A 57 3.18 -27.56 22.13
N GLU A 58 2.93 -28.22 21.00
CA GLU A 58 4.00 -28.69 20.12
C GLU A 58 4.83 -27.54 19.56
N TYR A 59 4.22 -26.39 19.30
CA TYR A 59 4.92 -25.16 18.91
C TYR A 59 5.43 -24.32 20.10
N GLY A 60 5.32 -24.82 21.34
CA GLY A 60 5.81 -24.13 22.54
C GLY A 60 4.87 -23.08 23.14
N PHE A 61 3.60 -23.03 22.73
CA PHE A 61 2.60 -22.08 23.23
C PHE A 61 1.73 -22.70 24.34
N ALA A 62 1.31 -21.87 25.30
CA ALA A 62 0.48 -22.32 26.42
C ALA A 62 -0.94 -22.72 25.98
N GLY A 63 -1.48 -22.05 24.97
CA GLY A 63 -2.75 -22.39 24.35
C GLY A 63 -2.88 -21.91 22.90
N TRP A 64 -3.99 -22.32 22.27
CA TRP A 64 -4.29 -21.99 20.87
C TRP A 64 -4.36 -20.49 20.61
N HIS A 65 -4.90 -19.71 21.54
CA HIS A 65 -4.97 -18.26 21.41
C HIS A 65 -3.58 -17.60 21.35
N ASP A 66 -2.64 -18.05 22.17
CA ASP A 66 -1.27 -17.52 22.20
C ASP A 66 -0.54 -17.81 20.88
N LEU A 67 -0.69 -19.04 20.36
CA LEU A 67 -0.18 -19.43 19.05
C LEU A 67 -0.78 -18.55 17.93
N MET A 68 -2.10 -18.39 17.91
CA MET A 68 -2.80 -17.57 16.90
C MET A 68 -2.34 -16.11 16.96
N THR A 69 -2.11 -15.57 18.14
CA THR A 69 -1.64 -14.20 18.36
C THR A 69 -0.23 -14.00 17.81
N GLU A 70 0.70 -14.92 18.13
CA GLU A 70 2.07 -14.82 17.63
C GLU A 70 2.15 -15.04 16.11
N VAL A 71 1.34 -15.94 15.57
CA VAL A 71 1.26 -16.15 14.11
C VAL A 71 0.66 -14.93 13.42
N GLY A 72 -0.42 -14.34 13.96
CA GLY A 72 -0.97 -13.09 13.46
C GLY A 72 0.06 -11.96 13.47
N ARG A 73 0.84 -11.84 14.56
CA ARG A 73 1.95 -10.88 14.66
C ARG A 73 3.03 -11.12 13.61
N LYS A 74 3.39 -12.37 13.34
CA LYS A 74 4.40 -12.75 12.32
C LYS A 74 3.87 -12.69 10.89
N GLN A 75 2.56 -12.74 10.68
CA GLN A 75 1.93 -12.65 9.36
C GLN A 75 1.79 -11.21 8.86
N VAL A 76 1.78 -10.21 9.74
CA VAL A 76 1.85 -8.80 9.34
C VAL A 76 3.31 -8.39 9.30
N ALA A 77 3.95 -8.46 8.13
CA ALA A 77 5.25 -7.83 7.98
C ALA A 77 5.06 -6.31 8.10
N GLU A 78 5.96 -5.61 8.77
CA GLU A 78 5.97 -4.14 8.86
C GLU A 78 5.82 -3.51 7.46
N ARG A 79 6.48 -4.09 6.46
CA ARG A 79 6.35 -3.69 5.05
C ARG A 79 4.92 -3.80 4.51
N ASP A 80 4.11 -4.75 4.97
CA ASP A 80 2.71 -4.91 4.55
C ASP A 80 1.82 -3.84 5.17
N LEU A 81 2.13 -3.36 6.38
CA LEU A 81 1.45 -2.20 6.98
C LEU A 81 1.78 -0.92 6.22
N HIS A 82 3.07 -0.68 5.92
CA HIS A 82 3.47 0.47 5.12
C HIS A 82 2.79 0.45 3.75
N ARG A 83 2.71 -0.70 3.06
CA ARG A 83 1.93 -0.79 1.80
C ARG A 83 0.46 -0.47 2.00
N TRP A 84 -0.16 -1.02 3.05
CA TRP A 84 -1.57 -0.77 3.33
C TRP A 84 -1.84 0.73 3.55
N PHE A 85 -1.07 1.38 4.44
CA PHE A 85 -1.22 2.82 4.68
C PHE A 85 -0.90 3.66 3.44
N GLY A 86 0.14 3.31 2.69
CA GLY A 86 0.50 3.99 1.43
C GLY A 86 -0.66 4.00 0.43
N VAL A 87 -1.34 2.86 0.24
CA VAL A 87 -2.51 2.74 -0.63
C VAL A 87 -3.71 3.50 -0.08
N GLN A 88 -4.07 3.31 1.20
CA GLN A 88 -5.26 3.93 1.79
C GLN A 88 -5.18 5.45 1.75
N LEU A 89 -4.05 6.02 2.19
CA LEU A 89 -3.85 7.47 2.23
C LEU A 89 -3.77 8.07 0.81
N ASN A 90 -3.18 7.37 -0.15
CA ASN A 90 -3.17 7.82 -1.55
C ASN A 90 -4.60 7.98 -2.07
N ASN A 91 -5.43 6.96 -1.89
CA ASN A 91 -6.80 6.96 -2.41
C ASN A 91 -7.67 8.00 -1.69
N GLU A 92 -7.59 8.08 -0.36
CA GLU A 92 -8.30 9.13 0.40
C GLU A 92 -7.88 10.53 -0.05
N THR A 93 -6.58 10.74 -0.35
CA THR A 93 -6.09 12.04 -0.83
C THR A 93 -6.73 12.40 -2.17
N TRP A 94 -6.81 11.48 -3.13
CA TRP A 94 -7.45 11.74 -4.42
C TRP A 94 -8.96 12.01 -4.29
N ASP A 95 -9.66 11.23 -3.45
CA ASP A 95 -11.10 11.42 -3.19
C ASP A 95 -11.40 12.81 -2.57
N LEU A 96 -10.53 13.27 -1.67
CA LEU A 96 -10.68 14.59 -1.03
C LEU A 96 -10.21 15.74 -1.92
N LEU A 97 -9.24 15.50 -2.81
CA LEU A 97 -8.69 16.51 -3.70
C LEU A 97 -9.80 17.16 -4.54
N GLU A 98 -10.82 16.40 -4.96
CA GLU A 98 -11.96 16.91 -5.73
C GLU A 98 -12.82 17.92 -4.97
N GLN A 99 -12.85 17.83 -3.63
CA GLN A 99 -13.75 18.57 -2.76
C GLN A 99 -13.10 19.79 -2.10
N ILE A 100 -11.76 19.83 -2.07
CA ILE A 100 -10.97 20.86 -1.41
C ILE A 100 -10.38 21.80 -2.46
N GLY A 101 -10.36 23.10 -2.16
CA GLY A 101 -9.76 24.13 -3.01
C GLY A 101 -9.01 25.19 -2.20
N PRO A 102 -8.51 26.26 -2.85
CA PRO A 102 -7.66 27.26 -2.21
C PRO A 102 -8.37 28.08 -1.12
N HIS A 103 -9.71 28.11 -1.14
CA HIS A 103 -10.53 28.84 -0.16
C HIS A 103 -11.19 27.93 0.89
N SER A 104 -10.93 26.63 0.86
CA SER A 104 -11.39 25.70 1.90
C SER A 104 -10.76 26.03 3.26
N PRO A 105 -11.40 25.64 4.39
CA PRO A 105 -10.82 25.82 5.72
C PRO A 105 -9.38 25.35 5.80
N LEU A 106 -8.53 26.11 6.51
CA LEU A 106 -7.09 25.78 6.62
C LEU A 106 -6.86 24.34 7.10
N ALA A 107 -7.61 23.89 8.10
CA ALA A 107 -7.50 22.55 8.64
C ALA A 107 -7.76 21.44 7.59
N ASP A 108 -8.67 21.68 6.63
CA ASP A 108 -8.95 20.72 5.56
C ASP A 108 -7.81 20.70 4.54
N ARG A 109 -7.27 21.87 4.18
CA ARG A 109 -6.10 21.99 3.28
C ARG A 109 -4.86 21.33 3.90
N GLU A 110 -4.62 21.55 5.19
CA GLU A 110 -3.53 20.93 5.94
C GLU A 110 -3.69 19.41 6.02
N ARG A 111 -4.90 18.92 6.33
CA ARG A 111 -5.19 17.48 6.37
C ARG A 111 -4.92 16.80 5.03
N LEU A 112 -5.33 17.43 3.93
CA LEU A 112 -5.07 16.92 2.58
C LEU A 112 -3.56 16.80 2.31
N LEU A 113 -2.80 17.83 2.67
CA LEU A 113 -1.34 17.83 2.51
C LEU A 113 -0.66 16.78 3.42
N TYR A 114 -1.12 16.63 4.66
CA TYR A 114 -0.60 15.60 5.58
C TYR A 114 -0.85 14.19 5.07
N ALA A 115 -2.03 13.92 4.48
CA ALA A 115 -2.34 12.62 3.90
C ALA A 115 -1.40 12.29 2.72
N ALA A 116 -1.13 13.25 1.84
CA ALA A 116 -0.20 13.08 0.72
C ALA A 116 1.23 12.77 1.18
N TYR A 117 1.73 13.52 2.17
CA TYR A 117 3.06 13.26 2.74
C TYR A 117 3.12 11.91 3.46
N ALA A 118 2.09 11.56 4.23
CA ALA A 118 2.04 10.28 4.93
C ALA A 118 2.00 9.11 3.94
N SER A 119 1.20 9.20 2.87
CA SER A 119 1.22 8.20 1.79
C SER A 119 2.61 8.04 1.19
N THR A 120 3.26 9.16 0.85
CA THR A 120 4.61 9.17 0.28
C THR A 120 5.64 8.55 1.23
N TYR A 121 5.59 8.90 2.51
CA TYR A 121 6.45 8.30 3.54
C TYR A 121 6.29 6.77 3.59
N HIS A 122 5.06 6.27 3.60
CA HIS A 122 4.82 4.84 3.62
C HIS A 122 5.33 4.12 2.35
N TRP A 123 5.31 4.80 1.20
CA TRP A 123 5.91 4.29 -0.02
C TRP A 123 7.43 4.30 -0.03
N LEU A 124 8.08 5.24 0.65
CA LEU A 124 9.54 5.21 0.85
C LEU A 124 9.98 3.97 1.64
N GLU A 125 9.16 3.52 2.58
CA GLU A 125 9.45 2.35 3.42
C GLU A 125 9.17 1.01 2.72
N ALA A 126 8.20 0.96 1.80
CA ALA A 126 7.71 -0.33 1.26
C ALA A 126 7.61 -0.47 -0.26
N GLY A 127 7.80 0.64 -0.98
CA GLY A 127 7.73 0.75 -2.43
C GLY A 127 9.10 0.74 -3.11
N ASN A 128 9.12 1.26 -4.32
CA ASN A 128 10.32 1.51 -5.13
C ASN A 128 10.37 2.98 -5.57
N THR A 129 11.33 3.31 -6.43
CA THR A 129 11.49 4.67 -6.96
C THR A 129 10.26 5.20 -7.71
N ALA A 130 9.49 4.34 -8.38
CA ALA A 130 8.25 4.73 -9.04
C ALA A 130 7.19 5.15 -8.01
N ASN A 131 7.08 4.42 -6.89
CA ASN A 131 6.19 4.84 -5.81
C ASN A 131 6.61 6.19 -5.21
N HIS A 132 7.92 6.47 -5.10
CA HIS A 132 8.40 7.79 -4.69
C HIS A 132 8.00 8.86 -5.70
N ALA A 133 8.26 8.67 -7.00
CA ALA A 133 7.88 9.62 -8.04
C ALA A 133 6.37 9.93 -8.04
N ARG A 134 5.52 8.92 -7.87
CA ARG A 134 4.06 9.06 -7.76
C ARG A 134 3.62 9.78 -6.49
N GLY A 135 4.33 9.59 -5.38
CA GLY A 135 4.13 10.36 -4.15
C GLY A 135 4.47 11.84 -4.32
N GLU A 136 5.58 12.15 -4.98
CA GLU A 136 5.95 13.53 -5.34
C GLU A 136 4.91 14.18 -6.25
N HIS A 137 4.39 13.43 -7.23
CA HIS A 137 3.26 13.86 -8.05
C HIS A 137 2.03 14.19 -7.19
N LEU A 138 1.62 13.29 -6.29
CA LEU A 138 0.47 13.50 -5.41
C LEU A 138 0.62 14.77 -4.55
N ILE A 139 1.79 14.98 -3.93
CA ILE A 139 2.05 16.19 -3.13
C ILE A 139 1.96 17.44 -4.01
N ALA A 140 2.53 17.41 -5.21
CA ALA A 140 2.45 18.53 -6.14
C ALA A 140 1.00 18.82 -6.58
N SER A 141 0.21 17.79 -6.91
CA SER A 141 -1.21 17.94 -7.25
C SER A 141 -2.02 18.55 -6.11
N VAL A 142 -1.77 18.12 -4.86
CA VAL A 142 -2.39 18.70 -3.67
C VAL A 142 -1.97 20.16 -3.52
N ALA A 143 -0.68 20.47 -3.61
CA ALA A 143 -0.16 21.82 -3.47
C ALA A 143 -0.74 22.79 -4.52
N VAL A 144 -0.86 22.37 -5.78
CA VAL A 144 -1.58 23.12 -6.82
C VAL A 144 -3.03 23.36 -6.38
N ARG A 145 -3.72 22.32 -5.89
CA ARG A 145 -5.14 22.41 -5.53
C ARG A 145 -5.40 23.38 -4.38
N ILE A 146 -4.53 23.41 -3.37
CA ILE A 146 -4.72 24.23 -2.16
C ILE A 146 -4.11 25.65 -2.28
N GLY A 147 -3.51 25.98 -3.42
CA GLY A 147 -2.96 27.30 -3.72
C GLY A 147 -1.55 27.55 -3.16
N GLU A 148 -0.70 26.53 -3.12
CA GLU A 148 0.68 26.60 -2.60
C GLU A 148 1.71 26.40 -3.74
N PRO A 149 1.93 27.43 -4.60
CA PRO A 149 2.64 27.27 -5.87
C PRO A 149 4.13 26.89 -5.73
N ASP A 150 4.84 27.47 -4.76
CA ASP A 150 6.25 27.15 -4.54
C ASP A 150 6.45 25.69 -4.08
N LEU A 151 5.51 25.20 -3.26
CA LEU A 151 5.50 23.82 -2.81
C LEU A 151 5.21 22.87 -3.98
N ALA A 152 4.20 23.21 -4.79
CA ALA A 152 3.85 22.46 -5.98
C ALA A 152 5.06 22.30 -6.92
N LEU A 153 5.73 23.41 -7.26
CA LEU A 153 6.85 23.39 -8.18
C LEU A 153 8.05 22.58 -7.65
N ARG A 154 8.32 22.63 -6.34
CA ARG A 154 9.37 21.83 -5.71
C ARG A 154 9.13 20.33 -5.94
N HIS A 155 7.93 19.86 -5.60
CA HIS A 155 7.58 18.45 -5.69
C HIS A 155 7.39 17.99 -7.14
N ALA A 156 6.84 18.83 -8.02
CA ALA A 156 6.73 18.53 -9.45
C ALA A 156 8.11 18.36 -10.11
N ARG A 157 9.08 19.21 -9.78
CA ARG A 157 10.47 19.07 -10.26
C ARG A 157 11.11 17.79 -9.75
N ARG A 158 10.87 17.42 -8.48
CA ARG A 158 11.39 16.18 -7.92
C ARG A 158 10.76 14.95 -8.56
N CYS A 159 9.46 14.98 -8.82
CA CYS A 159 8.76 13.95 -9.60
C CYS A 159 9.39 13.79 -10.99
N ALA A 160 9.51 14.87 -11.76
CA ALA A 160 10.12 14.84 -13.09
C ALA A 160 11.55 14.31 -13.06
N GLN A 161 12.37 14.75 -12.09
CA GLN A 161 13.73 14.24 -11.91
C GLN A 161 13.75 12.72 -11.69
N LEU A 162 12.94 12.20 -10.77
CA LEU A 162 12.90 10.76 -10.47
C LEU A 162 12.47 9.94 -11.69
N VAL A 163 11.47 10.42 -12.43
CA VAL A 163 10.97 9.75 -13.64
C VAL A 163 12.02 9.75 -14.77
N GLU A 164 12.81 10.81 -14.91
CA GLU A 164 13.86 10.91 -15.93
C GLU A 164 15.12 10.11 -15.56
N GLU A 165 15.51 10.09 -14.29
CA GLU A 165 16.71 9.40 -13.80
C GLU A 165 16.53 7.87 -13.68
N HIS A 166 15.30 7.38 -13.55
CA HIS A 166 14.99 5.97 -13.29
C HIS A 166 13.96 5.36 -14.24
N PRO A 167 14.12 5.47 -15.58
CA PRO A 167 13.13 5.02 -16.54
C PRO A 167 12.81 3.51 -16.46
N GLU A 168 13.73 2.70 -15.94
CA GLU A 168 13.56 1.26 -15.74
C GLU A 168 12.57 0.89 -14.63
N ALA A 169 12.30 1.82 -13.72
CA ALA A 169 11.32 1.63 -12.65
C ALA A 169 9.93 2.19 -13.02
N MET A 170 9.84 2.98 -14.09
CA MET A 170 8.63 3.70 -14.47
C MET A 170 7.77 2.89 -15.44
N GLU A 171 6.47 3.08 -15.31
CA GLU A 171 5.51 2.69 -16.32
C GLU A 171 5.41 3.80 -17.39
N ASP A 172 4.85 3.50 -18.54
CA ASP A 172 4.76 4.43 -19.68
C ASP A 172 3.93 5.70 -19.35
N TRP A 173 3.00 5.60 -18.41
CA TRP A 173 2.15 6.69 -17.93
C TRP A 173 2.78 7.58 -16.86
N ASP A 174 3.90 7.22 -16.24
CA ASP A 174 4.55 8.07 -15.23
C ASP A 174 5.14 9.36 -15.85
N ARG A 175 5.66 9.27 -17.08
CA ARG A 175 6.22 10.40 -17.83
C ARG A 175 5.20 11.48 -18.17
N PRO A 176 4.03 11.18 -18.76
CA PRO A 176 3.03 12.21 -19.00
C PRO A 176 2.48 12.79 -17.70
N LEU A 177 2.31 12.02 -16.62
CA LEU A 177 1.91 12.56 -15.31
C LEU A 177 2.92 13.57 -14.75
N ALA A 178 4.21 13.26 -14.80
CA ALA A 178 5.25 14.17 -14.33
C ALA A 178 5.28 15.48 -15.14
N ALA A 179 5.09 15.40 -16.46
CA ALA A 179 5.00 16.57 -17.32
C ALA A 179 3.74 17.41 -17.04
N GLU A 180 2.61 16.75 -16.80
CA GLU A 180 1.32 17.36 -16.49
C GLU A 180 1.38 18.19 -15.19
N VAL A 181 1.87 17.59 -14.11
CA VAL A 181 1.91 18.26 -12.80
C VAL A 181 2.96 19.37 -12.78
N LEU A 182 4.04 19.23 -13.54
CA LEU A 182 5.03 20.28 -13.78
C LEU A 182 4.42 21.47 -14.52
N ALA A 183 3.61 21.23 -15.56
CA ALA A 183 2.92 22.30 -16.27
C ALA A 183 1.99 23.10 -15.34
N ARG A 184 1.17 22.41 -14.53
CA ARG A 184 0.29 23.06 -13.54
C ARG A 184 1.08 23.89 -12.53
N SER A 185 2.16 23.32 -12.01
CA SER A 185 2.99 23.99 -11.01
C SER A 185 3.69 25.23 -11.56
N LEU A 186 4.22 25.16 -12.79
CA LEU A 186 4.83 26.30 -13.47
C LEU A 186 3.81 27.41 -13.72
N ALA A 187 2.60 27.06 -14.18
CA ALA A 187 1.52 28.02 -14.38
C ALA A 187 1.15 28.73 -13.07
N ALA A 188 1.01 27.98 -11.97
CA ALA A 188 0.70 28.52 -10.65
C ALA A 188 1.78 29.48 -10.11
N THR A 189 3.04 29.31 -10.55
CA THR A 189 4.16 30.20 -10.17
C THR A 189 4.35 31.41 -11.11
N GLY A 190 3.59 31.51 -12.20
CA GLY A 190 3.74 32.61 -13.17
C GLY A 190 4.56 32.30 -14.42
N ASP A 191 5.14 31.09 -14.55
CA ASP A 191 5.98 30.73 -15.70
C ASP A 191 5.14 30.17 -16.85
N GLY A 192 4.42 31.05 -17.55
CA GLY A 192 3.59 30.68 -18.69
C GLY A 192 4.33 29.95 -19.83
N PRO A 193 5.52 30.42 -20.27
CA PRO A 193 6.30 29.72 -21.30
C PRO A 193 6.71 28.30 -20.89
N GLY A 194 7.26 28.11 -19.69
CA GLY A 194 7.64 26.81 -19.18
C GLY A 194 6.44 25.89 -19.02
N ALA A 195 5.32 26.42 -18.53
CA ALA A 195 4.10 25.68 -18.32
C ALA A 195 3.50 25.14 -19.62
N ARG A 196 3.43 25.98 -20.66
CA ARG A 196 2.97 25.55 -22.00
C ARG A 196 3.88 24.47 -22.60
N ALA A 197 5.20 24.61 -22.47
CA ALA A 197 6.14 23.61 -22.97
C ALA A 197 5.97 22.26 -22.26
N ALA A 198 5.80 22.25 -20.93
CA ALA A 198 5.53 21.04 -20.17
C ALA A 198 4.17 20.42 -20.52
N TRP A 199 3.15 21.24 -20.75
CA TRP A 199 1.82 20.78 -21.14
C TRP A 199 1.80 20.09 -22.51
N GLU A 200 2.45 20.69 -23.52
CA GLU A 200 2.58 20.07 -24.84
C GLU A 200 3.39 18.77 -24.79
N ARG A 201 4.41 18.71 -23.94
CA ARG A 201 5.12 17.46 -23.67
C ARG A 201 4.21 16.41 -23.05
N ALA A 202 3.35 16.77 -22.10
CA ALA A 202 2.38 15.84 -21.51
C ALA A 202 1.42 15.27 -22.57
N LYS A 203 0.92 16.12 -23.49
CA LYS A 203 0.05 15.69 -24.61
C LYS A 203 0.74 14.68 -25.53
N GLN A 204 1.98 14.95 -25.92
CA GLN A 204 2.75 14.02 -26.77
C GLN A 204 3.01 12.68 -26.08
N LEU A 205 3.29 12.72 -24.78
CA LEU A 205 3.60 11.52 -24.00
C LEU A 205 2.38 10.66 -23.71
N VAL A 206 1.19 11.25 -23.52
CA VAL A 206 -0.02 10.47 -23.22
C VAL A 206 -0.51 9.68 -24.45
N GLU A 207 -0.27 10.18 -25.66
CA GLU A 207 -0.62 9.49 -26.92
C GLU A 207 0.06 8.11 -27.08
N VAL A 208 1.23 7.92 -26.46
CA VAL A 208 2.01 6.69 -26.58
C VAL A 208 1.84 5.71 -25.40
N VAL A 209 1.00 6.05 -24.41
CA VAL A 209 0.63 5.13 -23.32
C VAL A 209 -0.15 3.95 -23.91
N ALA A 210 0.29 2.72 -23.66
CA ALA A 210 -0.21 1.54 -24.35
C ALA A 210 -1.63 1.15 -23.89
N GLU A 211 -1.87 1.14 -22.59
CA GLU A 211 -3.13 0.68 -21.99
C GLU A 211 -4.17 1.81 -21.94
N ASP A 212 -5.34 1.58 -22.56
CA ASP A 212 -6.41 2.59 -22.66
C ASP A 212 -6.96 3.04 -21.29
N GLY A 213 -6.89 2.19 -20.27
CA GLY A 213 -7.29 2.56 -18.90
C GLY A 213 -6.35 3.58 -18.29
N GLU A 214 -5.04 3.36 -18.42
CA GLU A 214 -3.99 4.22 -17.88
C GLU A 214 -3.93 5.53 -18.65
N ARG A 215 -4.04 5.48 -19.99
CA ARG A 215 -4.14 6.67 -20.84
C ARG A 215 -5.28 7.58 -20.39
N ARG A 216 -6.48 7.02 -20.20
CA ARG A 216 -7.66 7.78 -19.75
C ARG A 216 -7.47 8.41 -18.37
N ALA A 217 -6.79 7.74 -17.45
CA ALA A 217 -6.53 8.29 -16.12
C ALA A 217 -5.65 9.57 -16.20
N VAL A 218 -4.65 9.57 -17.10
CA VAL A 218 -3.83 10.75 -17.36
C VAL A 218 -4.63 11.84 -18.08
N GLU A 219 -5.38 11.48 -19.12
CA GLU A 219 -6.23 12.42 -19.86
C GLU A 219 -7.29 13.09 -18.96
N ASP A 220 -7.80 12.37 -17.96
CA ASP A 220 -8.76 12.88 -16.99
C ASP A 220 -8.17 14.03 -16.15
N LEU A 221 -6.91 13.91 -15.75
CA LEU A 221 -6.17 15.01 -15.11
C LEU A 221 -5.96 16.16 -16.09
N MET A 222 -5.78 15.88 -17.38
CA MET A 222 -5.54 16.87 -18.42
C MET A 222 -6.81 17.53 -18.98
N LYS A 223 -8.02 17.11 -18.58
CA LYS A 223 -9.31 17.65 -19.07
C LYS A 223 -9.42 19.17 -18.98
N THR A 224 -8.78 19.77 -17.99
CA THR A 224 -8.75 21.23 -17.80
C THR A 224 -7.33 21.73 -17.97
N GLU A 225 -7.10 22.48 -19.05
CA GLU A 225 -5.83 23.15 -19.28
C GLU A 225 -5.59 24.20 -18.19
N PRO A 226 -4.37 24.30 -17.63
CA PRO A 226 -4.06 25.31 -16.63
C PRO A 226 -4.27 26.71 -17.21
N ALA A 227 -4.82 27.62 -16.39
CA ALA A 227 -4.90 29.02 -16.79
C ALA A 227 -3.49 29.61 -16.87
N TRP A 228 -3.13 30.11 -18.04
CA TRP A 228 -1.83 30.74 -18.25
C TRP A 228 -1.89 32.22 -17.85
N PRO A 229 -0.92 32.72 -17.06
CA PRO A 229 -0.74 34.15 -16.82
C PRO A 229 -0.22 34.89 -18.07
#